data_AF-A0A1J3GQ19-F1
#
_entry.id   AF-A0A1J3GQ19-F1
#
_cell.length_a   1.000
_cell.length_b   1.000
_cell.length_c   1.000
_cell.angle_alpha   90.00
_cell.angle_beta   90.00
_cell.angle_gamma   90.00
#
_symmetry.space_group_name_H-M   'P 1'
#
loop_
_entity.id
_entity.type
_entity.pdbx_description
1 polymer ?
#
loop_
_entity_poly.entity_id
_entity_poly.type
_entity_poly.pdbx_seq_one_letter_code
_entity_poly.pdbx_strand_id
1 'polypeptide(L)' 'EEISFYGHPVTYMAPSVYGHPHALTMHFQSYSNKMTISLTVDPTVINDPHRLCDDWEESLRSIKAAVQGPG' A
#
# COMPACT_ATOMS: atom_id res chain seq x y z
N GLU A 1 4.99 12.32 11.07
CA GLU A 1 4.87 13.79 11.08
C GLU A 1 3.70 14.18 10.21
N GLU A 2 2.84 15.09 10.67
CA GLU A 2 1.73 15.61 9.89
C GLU A 2 2.25 16.76 9.02
N ILE A 3 2.07 16.66 7.71
CA ILE A 3 2.55 17.66 6.76
C ILE A 3 1.40 18.52 6.27
N SER A 4 1.71 19.77 5.94
CA SER A 4 0.78 20.71 5.30
C SER A 4 1.12 20.93 3.83
N PHE A 5 0.11 21.01 2.97
CA PHE A 5 0.23 21.41 1.57
C PHE A 5 -0.45 22.76 1.39
N TYR A 6 0.32 23.81 1.08
CA TYR A 6 -0.15 25.20 1.02
C TYR A 6 -0.95 25.65 2.26
N GLY A 7 -0.55 25.21 3.46
CA GLY A 7 -1.22 25.54 4.72
C GLY A 7 -2.44 24.66 5.05
N HIS A 8 -2.81 23.71 4.18
CA HIS A 8 -3.86 22.73 4.46
C HIS A 8 -3.26 21.42 4.98
N PRO A 9 -3.77 20.85 6.09
CA PRO A 9 -3.32 19.56 6.58
C PRO A 9 -3.53 18.47 5.53
N VAL A 10 -2.48 17.71 5.24
CA VAL A 10 -2.59 16.53 4.37
C VAL A 10 -3.07 15.37 5.22
N THR A 11 -4.20 14.78 4.86
CA THR A 11 -4.81 13.65 5.58
C THR A 11 -4.52 12.31 4.90
N TYR A 12 -4.15 12.33 3.62
CA TYR A 12 -3.94 11.14 2.81
C TYR A 12 -2.99 11.43 1.64
N MET A 13 -2.23 10.40 1.25
CA MET A 13 -1.35 10.41 0.09
C MET A 13 -1.50 9.09 -0.66
N ALA A 14 -1.81 9.16 -1.95
CA ALA A 14 -1.83 8.02 -2.85
C ALA A 14 -0.97 8.30 -4.08
N PRO A 15 0.32 7.91 -4.07
CA PRO A 15 1.09 7.91 -5.29
C PRO A 15 0.56 6.84 -6.25
N SER A 16 0.52 7.17 -7.54
CA SER A 16 0.16 6.25 -8.61
C SER A 16 1.10 6.45 -9.79
N VAL A 17 1.52 5.36 -10.43
CA VAL A 17 2.25 5.38 -11.70
C VAL A 17 1.51 4.56 -12.76
N TYR A 18 1.60 4.99 -14.02
CA TYR A 18 0.94 4.36 -15.17
C TYR A 18 1.92 4.24 -16.34
N GLY A 19 1.64 3.35 -17.30
CA GLY A 19 2.35 3.25 -18.57
C GLY A 19 3.59 2.34 -18.58
N HIS A 20 3.90 1.69 -17.46
CA HIS A 20 4.98 0.72 -17.39
C HIS A 20 4.49 -0.67 -17.85
N PRO A 21 5.27 -1.44 -18.63
CA PRO A 21 4.91 -2.79 -19.07
C PRO A 21 5.14 -3.81 -17.95
N HIS A 22 4.46 -3.64 -16.81
CA HIS A 22 4.52 -4.52 -15.65
C HIS A 22 3.15 -5.13 -15.36
N ALA A 23 3.10 -6.44 -15.11
CA ALA A 23 1.88 -7.14 -14.74
C ALA A 23 1.37 -6.75 -13.33
N LEU A 24 2.25 -6.23 -12.47
CA LEU A 24 1.93 -5.76 -11.13
C LEU A 24 2.82 -4.57 -10.78
N THR A 25 2.22 -3.48 -10.33
CA THR A 25 2.91 -2.37 -9.66
C THR A 25 2.25 -2.13 -8.31
N MET A 26 3.05 -1.98 -7.26
CA MET A 26 2.56 -1.75 -5.90
C MET A 26 3.22 -0.50 -5.31
N HIS A 27 2.41 0.38 -4.74
CA HIS A 27 2.87 1.51 -3.95
C HIS A 27 2.54 1.30 -2.48
N PHE A 28 3.55 1.47 -1.63
CA PHE A 28 3.41 1.44 -0.18
C PHE A 28 3.67 2.85 0.36
N GLN A 29 2.65 3.46 0.94
CA GLN A 29 2.74 4.82 1.47
C GLN A 29 2.40 4.79 2.96
N SER A 30 3.41 5.00 3.81
CA SER A 30 3.21 5.22 5.24
C SER A 30 3.11 6.71 5.51
N TYR A 31 2.03 7.14 6.15
CA TYR A 31 1.82 8.53 6.55
C TYR A 31 0.87 8.65 7.74
N SER A 32 1.21 9.50 8.71
CA SER A 32 0.42 9.76 9.93
C SER A 32 -0.11 8.48 10.62
N ASN A 33 0.79 7.52 10.87
CA ASN A 33 0.50 6.22 11.49
C ASN A 33 -0.52 5.35 10.72
N LYS A 34 -0.80 5.68 9.46
CA LYS A 34 -1.60 4.89 8.53
C LYS A 34 -0.71 4.44 7.38
N MET A 35 -0.89 3.20 6.94
CA MET A 35 -0.26 2.68 5.74
C MET A 35 -1.33 2.50 4.68
N THR A 36 -1.05 3.03 3.49
CA THR A 36 -1.89 2.89 2.29
C THR A 36 -1.14 2.02 1.29
N ILE A 37 -1.86 1.09 0.67
CA ILE A 37 -1.35 0.24 -0.40
C ILE A 37 -2.20 0.50 -1.63
N SER A 38 -1.55 0.78 -2.76
CA SER A 38 -2.20 0.93 -4.06
C SER A 38 -1.60 -0.07 -5.04
N LEU A 39 -2.46 -0.83 -5.74
CA LEU A 39 -2.05 -1.85 -6.70
C LEU A 39 -2.57 -1.49 -8.08
N THR A 40 -1.67 -1.55 -9.07
CA THR A 40 -2.01 -1.57 -10.49
C THR A 40 -1.69 -2.96 -11.02
N VAL A 41 -2.67 -3.62 -11.62
CA VAL A 41 -2.52 -4.99 -12.12
C VAL A 41 -2.87 -5.08 -13.60
N ASP A 42 -2.24 -6.03 -14.29
CA ASP A 42 -2.74 -6.55 -15.56
C ASP A 42 -3.80 -7.64 -15.24
N PRO A 43 -5.09 -7.40 -15.57
CA PRO A 43 -6.16 -8.35 -15.26
C PRO A 43 -6.09 -9.63 -16.10
N THR A 44 -5.27 -9.67 -17.16
CA THR A 44 -5.05 -10.90 -17.95
C THR A 44 -4.07 -11.85 -17.29
N VAL A 45 -3.25 -11.35 -16.34
CA VAL A 45 -2.25 -12.12 -15.59
C VAL A 45 -2.70 -12.35 -14.15
N ILE A 46 -3.32 -11.35 -13.52
CA ILE A 46 -3.79 -11.39 -12.13
C ILE A 46 -5.32 -11.40 -12.11
N ASN A 47 -5.89 -12.58 -11.89
CA ASN A 47 -7.34 -12.81 -11.98
C ASN A 47 -8.14 -12.19 -10.81
N ASP A 48 -7.53 -12.04 -9.63
CA ASP A 48 -8.18 -11.51 -8.43
C ASP A 48 -7.28 -10.53 -7.68
N PRO A 49 -7.26 -9.25 -8.11
CA PRO A 49 -6.45 -8.22 -7.47
C PRO A 49 -6.93 -7.87 -6.05
N HIS A 50 -8.21 -8.10 -5.72
CA HIS A 50 -8.73 -7.82 -4.39
C HIS A 50 -8.23 -8.83 -3.38
N ARG A 51 -8.30 -10.12 -3.72
CA ARG A 51 -7.70 -11.16 -2.89
C ARG A 51 -6.18 -10.97 -2.75
N LEU A 52 -5.48 -10.59 -3.83
CA LEU A 52 -4.05 -10.25 -3.72
C LEU A 52 -3.82 -9.14 -2.68
N CYS A 53 -4.68 -8.12 -2.67
CA CYS A 53 -4.61 -7.03 -1.69
C CYS A 53 -4.81 -7.53 -0.25
N ASP A 54 -5.81 -8.37 -0.02
CA ASP A 54 -6.12 -8.96 1.30
C ASP A 54 -4.97 -9.85 1.79
N ASP A 55 -4.44 -10.72 0.91
CA ASP A 55 -3.29 -11.61 1.20
C ASP A 55 -2.04 -10.78 1.59
N TRP A 56 -1.84 -9.63 0.93
CA TRP A 56 -0.75 -8.69 1.26
C TRP A 56 -0.96 -8.00 2.62
N GLU A 57 -2.20 -7.59 2.93
CA GLU A 57 -2.52 -7.01 4.23
C GLU A 57 -2.21 -8.00 5.37
N GLU A 58 -2.65 -9.25 5.23
CA GLU A 58 -2.40 -10.30 6.22
C GLU A 58 -0.90 -10.60 6.38
N SER A 59 -0.17 -10.64 5.26
CA SER A 59 1.29 -10.82 5.26
C SER A 59 1.99 -9.70 6.04
N LEU A 60 1.60 -8.44 5.83
CA LEU A 60 2.18 -7.30 6.57
C LEU A 60 1.84 -7.34 8.06
N ARG A 61 0.63 -7.77 8.43
CA ARG A 61 0.26 -8.00 9.84
C ARG A 61 1.13 -9.07 10.47
N SER A 62 1.36 -10.17 9.76
CA SER A 62 2.22 -11.26 10.21
C SER A 62 3.68 -10.82 10.39
N ILE A 63 4.23 -10.07 9.42
CA ILE A 63 5.57 -9.49 9.51
C ILE A 63 5.68 -8.56 10.72
N LYS A 64 4.69 -7.68 10.93
CA LYS A 64 4.65 -6.79 12.09
C LYS A 64 4.66 -7.57 13.40
N ALA A 65 3.83 -8.61 13.52
CA ALA A 65 3.78 -9.44 14.71
C ALA A 65 5.12 -10.14 14.99
N ALA A 66 5.77 -10.68 13.95
CA ALA A 66 7.06 -11.33 14.09
C ALA A 66 8.17 -10.38 14.57
N VAL A 67 8.15 -9.12 14.13
CA VAL A 67 9.14 -8.11 14.54
C VAL A 67 8.88 -7.58 15.95
N GLN A 68 7.63 -7.55 16.40
CA GLN A 68 7.26 -7.06 17.73
C GLN A 68 7.53 -8.09 18.85
N GLY A 69 7.76 -9.36 18.51
CA GLY A 69 8.06 -10.45 19.45
C GLY A 69 6.88 -10.82 20.36
N PRO A 70 6.93 -11.97 21.07
CA PRO A 70 6.10 -12.16 22.24
C PRO A 70 6.54 -11.16 23.30
N GLY A 71 5.64 -10.26 23.69
CA GLY A 71 5.90 -9.29 24.77
C GLY A 71 6.20 -9.95 26.11
#